data_AF-A0A665XAD4-F1
#
_entry.id   AF-A0A665XAD4-F1
#
_cell.length_a   1.000
_cell.length_b   1.000
_cell.length_c   1.000
_cell.angle_alpha   90.00
_cell.angle_beta   90.00
_cell.angle_gamma   90.00
#
_symmetry.space_group_name_H-M   'P 1'
#
loop_
_entity.id
_entity.type
_entity.pdbx_description
1 polymer ?
#
loop_
_entity_poly.entity_id
_entity_poly.type
_entity_poly.pdbx_seq_one_letter_code
_entity_poly.pdbx_strand_id
1 'polypeptide(L)'
;MDDINLHYRFLNWRRRIREVRAVRYKERLKRMLRDGDILRYHGNSDEVGCFIAARPLSRRNRYFEVTIMDTGVRGMITVGLVPQLYKLDHQPAWLPHSVAFHADDGKIYIGNTVGQQFGPKCCRGDRIGCGVSPDPVDGQLTVFFTKNGKEVGNVEIPASPEGLYPAVGMHSLGEEVLLDLNAEWGMEDDDGQMIVDSHEEDWGRLHDIKVTGTLLEYIGKGKSIVDVGLAQARRPLNTRFHYYELEITDAGEKCYIALGLARRDYPKNRHPGWSRGSIAYHADDGKLFQGSGVGDAFGPRCFEGDIMGCGIMFPRDFNQDGEDDVDDWDLDTFSKPSEVQNDLYANNEDDEEEEGGEDLDGRKVMVFFTRNGKVVGRREVALPVGGFYPTIGMMSSGEKVRVDLHPLSG
;
A
#
# COMPACT_ATOMS: atom_id res chain seq x y z
N MET A 1 -24.06 43.93 -48.68
CA MET A 1 -23.60 42.61 -49.15
C MET A 1 -22.36 42.11 -48.36
N ASP A 2 -21.80 42.91 -47.45
CA ASP A 2 -20.53 42.58 -46.77
C ASP A 2 -20.66 41.76 -45.47
N ASP A 3 -21.80 41.79 -44.79
CA ASP A 3 -21.99 41.06 -43.51
C ASP A 3 -22.08 39.53 -43.67
N ILE A 4 -22.57 39.05 -44.82
CA ILE A 4 -22.65 37.61 -45.10
C ILE A 4 -21.25 37.02 -45.28
N ASN A 5 -20.29 37.81 -45.77
CA ASN A 5 -18.93 37.38 -46.05
C ASN A 5 -18.09 37.26 -44.76
N LEU A 6 -18.32 38.11 -43.76
CA LEU A 6 -17.70 37.98 -42.44
C LEU A 6 -18.18 36.73 -41.69
N HIS A 7 -19.48 36.45 -41.75
CA HIS A 7 -20.07 35.28 -41.10
C HIS A 7 -19.54 33.97 -41.70
N TYR A 8 -19.45 33.87 -43.03
CA TYR A 8 -18.86 32.71 -43.71
C TYR A 8 -17.35 32.56 -43.41
N ARG A 9 -16.59 33.65 -43.31
CA ARG A 9 -15.18 33.61 -42.92
C ARG A 9 -14.99 33.16 -41.46
N PHE A 10 -15.86 33.59 -40.55
CA PHE A 10 -15.86 33.13 -39.14
C PHE A 10 -16.25 31.65 -39.00
N LEU A 11 -17.25 31.18 -39.76
CA LEU A 11 -17.64 29.76 -39.79
C LEU A 11 -16.56 28.88 -40.40
N ASN A 12 -15.92 29.32 -41.48
CA ASN A 12 -14.79 28.60 -42.08
C ASN A 12 -13.57 28.61 -41.17
N TRP A 13 -13.29 29.71 -40.46
CA TRP A 13 -12.24 29.78 -39.43
C TRP A 13 -12.52 28.82 -38.27
N ARG A 14 -13.76 28.77 -37.77
CA ARG A 14 -14.18 27.81 -36.73
C ARG A 14 -14.13 26.35 -37.21
N ARG A 15 -14.51 26.07 -38.46
CA ARG A 15 -14.37 24.74 -39.07
C ARG A 15 -12.90 24.34 -39.20
N ARG A 16 -12.04 25.25 -39.65
CA ARG A 16 -10.60 25.03 -39.80
C ARG A 16 -9.89 24.86 -38.46
N ILE A 17 -10.28 25.60 -37.42
CA ILE A 17 -9.84 25.37 -36.03
C ILE A 17 -10.34 24.02 -35.51
N ARG A 18 -11.59 23.65 -35.79
CA ARG A 18 -12.14 22.34 -35.41
C ARG A 18 -11.43 21.18 -36.14
N GLU A 19 -11.12 21.32 -37.43
CA GLU A 19 -10.35 20.33 -38.20
C GLU A 19 -8.90 20.22 -37.71
N VAL A 20 -8.22 21.34 -37.50
CA VAL A 20 -6.84 21.35 -36.96
C VAL A 20 -6.80 20.76 -35.54
N ARG A 21 -7.81 21.04 -34.70
CA ARG A 21 -7.95 20.38 -33.39
C ARG A 21 -8.35 18.90 -33.51
N ALA A 22 -9.16 18.51 -34.48
CA ALA A 22 -9.55 17.12 -34.70
C ALA A 22 -8.39 16.25 -35.19
N VAL A 23 -7.48 16.80 -36.01
CA VAL A 23 -6.23 16.12 -36.41
C VAL A 23 -5.31 15.90 -35.21
N ARG A 24 -5.30 16.81 -34.22
CA ARG A 24 -4.46 16.69 -33.03
C ARG A 24 -4.86 15.57 -32.06
N TYR A 25 -6.11 15.10 -32.10
CA TYR A 25 -6.63 14.13 -31.14
C TYR A 25 -7.10 12.83 -31.78
N LYS A 26 -6.31 12.29 -32.72
CA LYS A 26 -6.54 10.97 -33.28
C LYS A 26 -5.45 10.02 -32.79
N GLU A 27 -5.85 8.83 -32.38
CA GLU A 27 -4.89 7.75 -32.13
C GLU A 27 -4.09 7.45 -33.40
N ARG A 28 -2.86 6.99 -33.21
CA ARG A 28 -1.93 6.67 -34.29
C ARG A 28 -1.38 5.29 -34.02
N LEU A 29 -1.52 4.39 -34.99
CA LEU A 29 -0.99 3.04 -34.86
C LEU A 29 -0.48 2.50 -36.19
N LYS A 30 0.54 1.64 -36.13
CA LYS A 30 1.10 0.93 -37.29
C LYS A 30 1.45 -0.49 -36.86
N ARG A 31 1.13 -1.49 -37.69
CA ARG A 31 1.36 -2.92 -37.43
C ARG A 31 0.78 -3.39 -36.08
N MET A 32 -0.33 -2.78 -35.71
CA MET A 32 -1.12 -3.11 -34.54
C MET A 32 -2.57 -3.21 -34.99
N LEU A 33 -3.36 -4.05 -34.33
CA LEU A 33 -4.82 -4.03 -34.41
C LEU A 33 -5.37 -3.57 -33.07
N ARG A 34 -6.39 -2.72 -33.11
CA ARG A 34 -7.14 -2.29 -31.93
C ARG A 34 -8.57 -2.79 -32.04
N ASP A 35 -9.01 -3.52 -31.02
CA ASP A 35 -10.40 -3.97 -30.84
C ASP A 35 -10.86 -3.60 -29.43
N GLY A 36 -11.66 -2.54 -29.33
CA GLY A 36 -11.94 -1.89 -28.05
C GLY A 36 -10.65 -1.45 -27.36
N ASP A 37 -10.38 -2.02 -26.20
CA ASP A 37 -9.19 -1.75 -25.39
C ASP A 37 -8.08 -2.79 -25.58
N ILE A 38 -8.31 -3.79 -26.43
CA ILE A 38 -7.30 -4.80 -26.74
C ILE A 38 -6.43 -4.31 -27.91
N LEU A 39 -5.12 -4.33 -27.69
CA LEU A 39 -4.12 -4.10 -28.72
C LEU A 39 -3.40 -5.42 -29.04
N ARG A 40 -3.29 -5.72 -30.33
CA ARG A 40 -2.63 -6.92 -30.85
C ARG A 40 -1.55 -6.56 -31.84
N TYR A 41 -0.42 -7.25 -31.76
CA TYR A 41 0.60 -7.15 -32.79
C TYR A 41 0.09 -7.70 -34.12
N HIS A 42 0.31 -6.95 -35.20
CA HIS A 42 -0.09 -7.32 -36.56
C HIS A 42 0.96 -6.85 -37.58
N GLY A 43 2.23 -7.13 -37.29
CA GLY A 43 3.34 -6.99 -38.22
C GLY A 43 3.96 -8.33 -38.56
N ASN A 44 4.98 -8.31 -39.43
CA ASN A 44 5.78 -9.50 -39.71
C ASN A 44 6.94 -9.67 -38.71
N SER A 45 7.61 -10.82 -38.69
CA SER A 45 8.84 -10.96 -37.90
C SER A 45 9.82 -9.84 -38.29
N ASP A 46 10.39 -9.17 -37.30
CA ASP A 46 11.37 -8.06 -37.40
C ASP A 46 10.79 -6.64 -37.51
N GLU A 47 9.48 -6.48 -37.68
CA GLU A 47 8.86 -5.16 -37.74
C GLU A 47 8.36 -4.65 -36.38
N VAL A 48 8.63 -3.40 -36.03
CA VAL A 48 8.02 -2.82 -34.81
C VAL A 48 6.59 -2.36 -35.11
N GLY A 49 5.67 -2.76 -34.24
CA GLY A 49 4.34 -2.19 -34.08
C GLY A 49 4.33 -1.15 -32.96
N CYS A 50 3.61 -0.06 -33.17
CA CYS A 50 3.53 1.04 -32.22
C CYS A 50 2.13 1.64 -32.26
N PHE A 51 1.57 1.84 -31.09
CA PHE A 51 0.32 2.54 -30.84
C PHE A 51 0.61 3.78 -29.99
N ILE A 52 -0.05 4.89 -30.32
CA ILE A 52 -0.03 6.15 -29.57
C ILE A 52 -1.47 6.57 -29.36
N ALA A 53 -1.83 6.83 -28.10
CA ALA A 53 -3.16 7.27 -27.72
C ALA A 53 -3.53 8.61 -28.37
N ALA A 54 -4.83 8.87 -28.45
CA ALA A 54 -5.36 10.08 -29.08
C ALA A 54 -5.07 11.36 -28.27
N ARG A 55 -4.85 11.27 -26.97
CA ARG A 55 -4.68 12.42 -26.08
C ARG A 55 -3.40 12.27 -25.25
N PRO A 56 -2.71 13.38 -24.94
CA PRO A 56 -1.61 13.33 -23.98
C PRO A 56 -2.17 13.11 -22.57
N LEU A 57 -1.29 12.66 -21.68
CA LEU A 57 -1.58 12.72 -20.25
C LEU A 57 -1.86 14.18 -19.84
N SER A 58 -2.72 14.34 -18.86
CA SER A 58 -3.20 15.64 -18.38
C SER A 58 -3.36 15.60 -16.86
N ARG A 59 -3.54 16.75 -16.21
CA ARG A 59 -3.77 16.80 -14.75
C ARG A 59 -4.90 15.89 -14.24
N ARG A 60 -5.89 15.56 -15.07
CA ARG A 60 -7.02 14.68 -14.71
C ARG A 60 -6.79 13.21 -15.05
N ASN A 61 -5.84 12.93 -15.93
CA ASN A 61 -5.54 11.59 -16.39
C ASN A 61 -4.03 11.53 -16.59
N ARG A 62 -3.32 11.24 -15.49
CA ARG A 62 -1.85 11.26 -15.36
C ARG A 62 -1.24 9.88 -15.39
N TYR A 63 -2.05 8.84 -15.54
CA TYR A 63 -1.63 7.46 -15.43
C TYR A 63 -2.46 6.58 -16.36
N PHE A 64 -1.84 5.54 -16.86
CA PHE A 64 -2.51 4.52 -17.64
C PHE A 64 -1.85 3.16 -17.38
N GLU A 65 -2.60 2.08 -17.58
CA GLU A 65 -2.10 0.72 -17.39
C GLU A 65 -2.23 -0.12 -18.65
N VAL A 66 -1.34 -1.10 -18.75
CA VAL A 66 -1.31 -2.08 -19.82
C VAL A 66 -1.15 -3.45 -19.20
N THR A 67 -2.17 -4.30 -19.34
CA THR A 67 -2.13 -5.69 -18.87
C THR A 67 -1.68 -6.60 -19.99
N ILE A 68 -0.66 -7.42 -19.76
CA ILE A 68 -0.13 -8.37 -20.75
C ILE A 68 -1.06 -9.57 -20.83
N MET A 69 -1.81 -9.67 -21.93
CA MET A 69 -2.74 -10.79 -22.18
C MET A 69 -2.00 -11.99 -22.76
N ASP A 70 -1.00 -11.74 -23.62
CA ASP A 70 -0.09 -12.72 -24.20
C ASP A 70 1.26 -12.05 -24.51
N THR A 71 2.36 -12.68 -24.11
CA THR A 71 3.71 -12.21 -24.38
C THR A 71 4.15 -12.47 -25.82
N GLY A 72 3.40 -13.27 -26.58
CA GLY A 72 3.83 -13.71 -27.90
C GLY A 72 5.16 -14.46 -27.86
N VAL A 73 5.88 -14.41 -28.98
CA VAL A 73 7.12 -15.19 -29.15
C VAL A 73 8.31 -14.62 -28.34
N ARG A 74 8.42 -13.30 -28.23
CA ARG A 74 9.60 -12.63 -27.63
C ARG A 74 9.27 -11.76 -26.41
N GLY A 75 8.01 -11.41 -26.16
CA GLY A 75 7.63 -10.58 -25.02
C GLY A 75 8.08 -9.11 -25.12
N MET A 76 8.42 -8.61 -26.31
CA MET A 76 8.94 -7.25 -26.54
C MET A 76 7.81 -6.23 -26.57
N ILE A 77 7.06 -6.23 -25.48
CA ILE A 77 5.99 -5.30 -25.19
C ILE A 77 6.59 -4.13 -24.42
N THR A 78 6.28 -2.92 -24.84
CA THR A 78 6.82 -1.70 -24.23
C THR A 78 5.69 -0.76 -23.89
N VAL A 79 5.82 -0.08 -22.75
CA VAL A 79 4.79 0.83 -22.22
C VAL A 79 5.47 2.12 -21.82
N GLY A 80 4.96 3.25 -22.29
CA GLY A 80 5.58 4.53 -21.96
C GLY A 80 4.93 5.74 -22.60
N LEU A 81 5.74 6.80 -22.70
CA LEU A 81 5.32 8.13 -23.11
C LEU A 81 6.15 8.65 -24.27
N VAL A 82 5.47 9.20 -25.27
CA VAL A 82 6.08 9.70 -26.51
C VAL A 82 5.52 11.08 -26.92
N PRO A 83 6.25 11.87 -27.72
CA PRO A 83 5.71 13.09 -28.31
C PRO A 83 4.63 12.79 -29.36
N GLN A 84 3.77 13.78 -29.65
CA GLN A 84 2.63 13.64 -30.56
C GLN A 84 3.00 13.06 -31.94
N LEU A 85 4.15 13.45 -32.48
CA LEU A 85 4.63 13.09 -33.82
C LEU A 85 5.69 11.97 -33.80
N TYR A 86 5.70 11.14 -32.77
CA TYR A 86 6.58 9.98 -32.69
C TYR A 86 6.41 9.05 -33.90
N LYS A 87 7.51 8.39 -34.31
CA LYS A 87 7.51 7.45 -35.45
C LYS A 87 6.93 6.12 -35.02
N LEU A 88 6.02 5.57 -35.82
CA LEU A 88 5.27 4.35 -35.47
C LEU A 88 5.98 3.04 -35.85
N ASP A 89 7.24 3.11 -36.26
CA ASP A 89 8.09 1.98 -36.63
C ASP A 89 9.28 1.81 -35.68
N HIS A 90 9.22 2.45 -34.52
CA HIS A 90 10.19 2.34 -33.44
C HIS A 90 9.45 2.02 -32.14
N GLN A 91 10.10 1.28 -31.24
CA GLN A 91 9.54 1.05 -29.91
C GLN A 91 9.52 2.39 -29.17
N PRO A 92 8.45 2.71 -28.41
CA PRO A 92 8.47 3.77 -27.41
C PRO A 92 9.81 3.82 -26.66
N ALA A 93 10.33 5.04 -26.47
CA ALA A 93 11.64 5.37 -25.89
C ALA A 93 12.90 5.24 -26.75
N TRP A 94 12.85 4.65 -27.94
CA TRP A 94 14.04 4.54 -28.79
C TRP A 94 14.48 5.84 -29.47
N LEU A 95 13.61 6.86 -29.50
CA LEU A 95 13.85 8.16 -30.13
C LEU A 95 13.74 9.29 -29.10
N PRO A 96 14.41 10.43 -29.29
CA PRO A 96 14.45 11.51 -28.31
C PRO A 96 13.09 11.96 -27.77
N HIS A 97 13.09 12.51 -26.55
CA HIS A 97 11.91 13.02 -25.83
C HIS A 97 10.84 11.97 -25.53
N SER A 98 11.25 10.70 -25.43
CA SER A 98 10.36 9.61 -25.04
C SER A 98 11.00 8.70 -24.01
N VAL A 99 10.16 8.03 -23.22
CA VAL A 99 10.55 7.15 -22.11
C VAL A 99 9.61 5.97 -22.04
N ALA A 100 10.11 4.77 -21.73
CA ALA A 100 9.32 3.56 -21.71
C ALA A 100 10.01 2.44 -20.96
N PHE A 101 9.20 1.62 -20.30
CA PHE A 101 9.60 0.39 -19.66
C PHE A 101 9.37 -0.79 -20.61
N HIS A 102 10.38 -1.66 -20.73
CA HIS A 102 10.39 -2.80 -21.64
C HIS A 102 10.16 -4.10 -20.85
N ALA A 103 9.10 -4.83 -21.21
CA ALA A 103 8.63 -6.00 -20.47
C ALA A 103 9.60 -7.19 -20.54
N ASP A 104 10.27 -7.37 -21.68
CA ASP A 104 11.12 -8.54 -21.96
C ASP A 104 12.43 -8.55 -21.17
N ASP A 105 12.97 -7.38 -20.83
CA ASP A 105 14.23 -7.25 -20.10
C ASP A 105 14.16 -6.45 -18.79
N GLY A 106 13.01 -5.82 -18.51
CA GLY A 106 12.80 -5.05 -17.28
C GLY A 106 13.59 -3.74 -17.26
N LYS A 107 14.04 -3.24 -18.41
CA LYS A 107 14.81 -2.01 -18.48
C LYS A 107 13.95 -0.81 -18.80
N ILE A 108 14.48 0.36 -18.40
CA ILE A 108 13.99 1.65 -18.84
C ILE A 108 14.83 2.15 -20.00
N TYR A 109 14.17 2.68 -21.02
CA TYR A 109 14.78 3.34 -22.16
C TYR A 109 14.38 4.82 -22.13
N ILE A 110 15.31 5.71 -22.49
CA ILE A 110 15.10 7.16 -22.48
C ILE A 110 15.75 7.77 -23.73
N GLY A 111 14.96 8.00 -24.76
CA GLY A 111 15.40 8.72 -25.95
C GLY A 111 16.40 8.00 -26.87
N ASN A 112 16.74 6.74 -26.61
CA ASN A 112 17.78 5.98 -27.33
C ASN A 112 17.59 4.46 -27.17
N THR A 113 18.42 3.66 -27.86
CA THR A 113 18.32 2.19 -27.91
C THR A 113 19.15 1.47 -26.83
N VAL A 114 19.67 2.18 -25.83
CA VAL A 114 20.44 1.62 -24.71
C VAL A 114 19.60 1.68 -23.44
N GLY A 115 19.11 0.52 -23.02
CA GLY A 115 18.30 0.38 -21.81
C GLY A 115 19.16 0.35 -20.55
N GLN A 116 18.61 0.85 -19.45
CA GLN A 116 19.21 0.81 -18.12
C GLN A 116 18.40 -0.14 -17.22
N GLN A 117 19.07 -0.90 -16.35
CA GLN A 117 18.38 -1.78 -15.41
C GLN A 117 17.46 -0.95 -14.52
N PHE A 118 16.20 -1.35 -14.43
CA PHE A 118 15.18 -0.55 -13.74
C PHE A 118 14.25 -1.41 -12.89
N GLY A 119 13.71 -2.49 -13.45
CA GLY A 119 12.77 -3.37 -12.76
C GLY A 119 12.88 -4.83 -13.19
N PRO A 120 12.02 -5.69 -12.62
CA PRO A 120 11.91 -7.06 -13.06
C PRO A 120 11.21 -7.15 -14.42
N LYS A 121 11.55 -8.18 -15.20
CA LYS A 121 10.82 -8.55 -16.42
C LYS A 121 9.34 -8.80 -16.14
N CYS A 122 8.49 -8.66 -17.15
CA CYS A 122 7.07 -8.92 -17.07
C CYS A 122 6.67 -10.17 -17.87
N CYS A 123 5.65 -10.86 -17.38
CA CYS A 123 5.09 -12.07 -17.96
C CYS A 123 3.60 -11.87 -18.26
N ARG A 124 2.99 -12.86 -18.91
CA ARG A 124 1.53 -12.91 -19.09
C ARG A 124 0.81 -12.75 -17.75
N GLY A 125 -0.18 -11.85 -17.72
CA GLY A 125 -0.95 -11.50 -16.52
C GLY A 125 -0.39 -10.30 -15.75
N ASP A 126 0.87 -9.91 -15.97
CA ASP A 126 1.42 -8.71 -15.34
C ASP A 126 0.80 -7.45 -15.94
N ARG A 127 0.65 -6.44 -15.09
CA ARG A 127 0.14 -5.11 -15.42
C ARG A 127 1.24 -4.08 -15.26
N ILE A 128 1.53 -3.34 -16.33
CA ILE A 128 2.52 -2.27 -16.35
C ILE A 128 1.78 -0.94 -16.33
N GLY A 129 2.03 -0.11 -15.33
CA GLY A 129 1.54 1.26 -15.28
C GLY A 129 2.61 2.27 -15.66
N CYS A 130 2.18 3.40 -16.20
CA CYS A 130 3.03 4.53 -16.49
C CYS A 130 2.29 5.82 -16.18
N GLY A 131 2.91 6.70 -15.39
CA GLY A 131 2.33 7.99 -15.06
C GLY A 131 3.33 9.10 -14.84
N VAL A 132 2.80 10.29 -14.58
CA VAL A 132 3.57 11.53 -14.44
C VAL A 132 3.22 12.29 -13.18
N SER A 133 4.20 12.99 -12.61
CA SER A 133 3.95 13.88 -11.47
C SER A 133 3.02 15.05 -11.84
N PRO A 134 2.31 15.64 -10.86
CA PRO A 134 1.30 16.69 -11.13
C PRO A 134 1.85 17.93 -11.82
N ASP A 135 3.07 18.34 -11.48
CA ASP A 135 3.73 19.52 -12.03
C ASP A 135 5.24 19.29 -12.20
N PRO A 136 5.83 19.74 -13.32
CA PRO A 136 7.27 19.65 -13.52
C PRO A 136 8.02 20.62 -12.61
N VAL A 137 9.13 20.17 -12.04
CA VAL A 137 10.04 20.97 -11.20
C VAL A 137 11.25 21.36 -12.06
N ASP A 138 11.58 22.65 -12.12
CA ASP A 138 12.70 23.18 -12.92
C ASP A 138 12.71 22.76 -14.40
N GLY A 139 11.51 22.55 -14.97
CA GLY A 139 11.35 22.11 -16.37
C GLY A 139 11.58 20.60 -16.58
N GLN A 140 11.77 19.83 -15.52
CA GLN A 140 11.82 18.38 -15.54
C GLN A 140 10.49 17.78 -15.11
N LEU A 141 10.01 16.79 -15.86
CA LEU A 141 8.82 16.00 -15.56
C LEU A 141 9.25 14.64 -15.02
N THR A 142 8.78 14.31 -13.82
CA THR A 142 8.96 12.99 -13.24
C THR A 142 7.98 12.02 -13.89
N VAL A 143 8.51 10.94 -14.47
CA VAL A 143 7.73 9.83 -15.02
C VAL A 143 8.02 8.60 -14.18
N PHE A 144 6.98 7.98 -13.65
CA PHE A 144 7.09 6.77 -12.84
C PHE A 144 6.44 5.59 -13.55
N PHE A 145 6.88 4.39 -13.19
CA PHE A 145 6.35 3.14 -13.73
C PHE A 145 6.00 2.20 -12.59
N THR A 146 4.98 1.39 -12.82
CA THR A 146 4.45 0.45 -11.84
C THR A 146 4.38 -0.94 -12.46
N LYS A 147 4.48 -1.96 -11.61
CA LYS A 147 4.21 -3.35 -11.96
C LYS A 147 3.23 -3.91 -10.94
N ASN A 148 2.08 -4.40 -11.42
CA ASN A 148 1.02 -4.99 -10.59
C ASN A 148 0.58 -4.06 -9.45
N GLY A 149 0.46 -2.76 -9.73
CA GLY A 149 0.05 -1.74 -8.75
C GLY A 149 1.16 -1.25 -7.80
N LYS A 150 2.39 -1.78 -7.89
CA LYS A 150 3.52 -1.31 -7.09
C LYS A 150 4.50 -0.49 -7.93
N GLU A 151 4.93 0.67 -7.44
CA GLU A 151 5.97 1.47 -8.11
C GLU A 151 7.26 0.67 -8.25
N VAL A 152 7.80 0.63 -9.48
CA VAL A 152 9.09 0.02 -9.81
C VAL A 152 10.20 1.06 -9.67
N GLY A 153 9.88 2.31 -10.03
CA GLY A 153 10.75 3.46 -9.87
C GLY A 153 10.26 4.63 -10.73
N ASN A 154 11.07 5.68 -10.77
CA ASN A 154 10.82 6.88 -11.54
C ASN A 154 12.09 7.44 -12.21
N VAL A 155 11.88 8.29 -13.20
CA VAL A 155 12.94 9.00 -13.94
C VAL A 155 12.48 10.40 -14.28
N GLU A 156 13.43 11.32 -14.41
CA GLU A 156 13.16 12.69 -14.84
C GLU A 156 13.47 12.84 -16.33
N ILE A 157 12.53 13.45 -17.07
CA ILE A 157 12.73 13.83 -18.48
C ILE A 157 12.34 15.29 -18.70
N PRO A 158 12.91 15.98 -19.70
CA PRO A 158 12.52 17.35 -20.01
C PRO A 158 11.01 17.45 -20.29
N ALA A 159 10.35 18.39 -19.63
CA ALA A 159 8.92 18.63 -19.81
C ALA A 159 8.60 19.02 -21.27
N SER A 160 7.57 18.41 -21.85
CA SER A 160 7.11 18.72 -23.20
C SER A 160 5.98 19.76 -23.16
N PRO A 161 6.11 20.92 -23.82
CA PRO A 161 5.02 21.90 -23.90
C PRO A 161 3.81 21.39 -24.69
N GLU A 162 3.99 20.38 -25.53
CA GLU A 162 2.92 19.73 -26.32
C GLU A 162 2.28 18.54 -25.59
N GLY A 163 2.77 18.24 -24.38
CA GLY A 163 2.41 17.05 -23.60
C GLY A 163 3.07 15.77 -24.12
N LEU A 164 2.89 14.70 -23.36
CA LEU A 164 3.36 13.36 -23.71
C LEU A 164 2.18 12.40 -23.78
N TYR A 165 2.25 11.48 -24.74
CA TYR A 165 1.15 10.60 -25.12
C TYR A 165 1.45 9.17 -24.66
N PRO A 166 0.47 8.50 -24.03
CA PRO A 166 0.54 7.07 -23.77
C PRO A 166 0.83 6.31 -25.07
N ALA A 167 1.82 5.43 -25.01
CA ALA A 167 2.24 4.61 -26.13
C ALA A 167 2.54 3.18 -25.69
N VAL A 168 2.20 2.26 -26.60
CA VAL A 168 2.47 0.84 -26.47
C VAL A 168 3.20 0.38 -27.72
N GLY A 169 4.30 -0.34 -27.55
CA GLY A 169 5.01 -0.97 -28.65
C GLY A 169 5.05 -2.48 -28.51
N MET A 170 5.11 -3.15 -29.65
CA MET A 170 5.13 -4.60 -29.80
C MET A 170 6.02 -4.97 -30.98
N HIS A 171 6.65 -6.13 -30.92
CA HIS A 171 7.65 -6.53 -31.92
C HIS A 171 7.73 -8.05 -32.12
N SER A 172 6.76 -8.82 -31.62
CA SER A 172 6.68 -10.24 -31.96
C SER A 172 5.25 -10.77 -32.11
N LEU A 173 5.13 -11.82 -32.92
CA LEU A 173 3.87 -12.49 -33.19
C LEU A 173 3.24 -13.00 -31.88
N GLY A 174 1.93 -12.81 -31.76
CA GLY A 174 1.15 -13.24 -30.60
C GLY A 174 1.11 -12.25 -29.44
N GLU A 175 1.87 -11.15 -29.48
CA GLU A 175 1.80 -10.13 -28.44
C GLU A 175 0.41 -9.47 -28.42
N GLU A 176 -0.22 -9.49 -27.24
CA GLU A 176 -1.55 -8.96 -27.00
C GLU A 176 -1.61 -8.32 -25.61
N VAL A 177 -2.21 -7.13 -25.52
CA VAL A 177 -2.39 -6.42 -24.26
C VAL A 177 -3.78 -5.82 -24.15
N LEU A 178 -4.25 -5.65 -22.93
CA LEU A 178 -5.41 -4.84 -22.59
C LEU A 178 -4.91 -3.47 -22.11
N LEU A 179 -5.32 -2.41 -22.80
CA LEU A 179 -4.93 -1.02 -22.53
C LEU A 179 -6.03 -0.32 -21.73
N ASP A 180 -5.71 0.16 -20.54
CA ASP A 180 -6.57 1.03 -19.76
C ASP A 180 -6.01 2.46 -19.74
N LEU A 181 -6.55 3.30 -20.61
CA LEU A 181 -6.19 4.73 -20.67
C LEU A 181 -6.82 5.56 -19.55
N ASN A 182 -7.75 5.01 -18.77
CA ASN A 182 -8.41 5.71 -17.67
C ASN A 182 -8.04 5.10 -16.32
N ALA A 183 -6.97 4.31 -16.26
CA ALA A 183 -6.48 3.76 -15.02
C ALA A 183 -6.14 4.89 -14.05
N GLU A 184 -6.49 4.70 -12.79
CA GLU A 184 -6.26 5.69 -11.75
C GLU A 184 -5.02 5.32 -10.95
N TRP A 185 -4.19 6.33 -10.65
CA TRP A 185 -3.03 6.22 -9.79
C TRP A 185 -2.95 7.46 -8.93
N GLY A 186 -2.93 7.27 -7.61
CA GLY A 186 -2.71 8.36 -6.66
C GLY A 186 -3.69 9.53 -6.83
N MET A 187 -4.98 9.23 -7.05
CA MET A 187 -6.09 10.16 -6.78
C MET A 187 -6.80 9.73 -5.50
N GLU A 188 -6.02 9.30 -4.50
CA GLU A 188 -6.45 9.08 -3.12
C GLU A 188 -5.66 10.03 -2.21
N ASP A 189 -5.81 11.32 -2.47
CA ASP A 189 -5.91 12.31 -1.41
C ASP A 189 -7.32 12.91 -1.58
N ASP A 190 -8.21 12.63 -0.62
CA ASP A 190 -9.55 13.22 -0.43
C ASP A 190 -10.73 12.58 -1.22
N ASP A 191 -11.53 11.80 -0.49
CA ASP A 191 -12.96 11.51 -0.67
C ASP A 191 -13.48 10.57 -1.79
N GLY A 192 -13.41 9.26 -1.50
CA GLY A 192 -14.58 8.36 -1.52
C GLY A 192 -15.05 7.75 -2.85
N GLN A 193 -14.69 6.49 -3.13
CA GLN A 193 -15.62 5.35 -3.31
C GLN A 193 -14.89 4.00 -3.58
N MET A 194 -14.69 3.21 -2.52
CA MET A 194 -14.68 1.73 -2.46
C MET A 194 -13.60 0.94 -3.25
N ILE A 195 -12.35 1.01 -2.78
CA ILE A 195 -11.41 -0.12 -2.84
C ILE A 195 -11.83 -1.12 -1.75
N VAL A 196 -11.78 -2.42 -2.03
CA VAL A 196 -11.71 -3.42 -0.94
C VAL A 196 -10.31 -3.27 -0.37
N ASP A 197 -10.17 -2.32 0.55
CA ASP A 197 -8.95 -2.05 1.29
C ASP A 197 -8.47 -3.40 1.85
N SER A 198 -7.32 -3.88 1.39
CA SER A 198 -6.81 -5.14 1.92
C SER A 198 -6.46 -4.98 3.40
N HIS A 199 -6.41 -3.76 3.95
CA HIS A 199 -6.02 -3.40 5.33
C HIS A 199 -4.74 -4.11 5.80
N GLU A 200 -4.00 -4.76 4.89
CA GLU A 200 -2.81 -5.54 5.20
C GLU A 200 -1.66 -4.60 5.59
N GLU A 201 -1.62 -3.41 4.98
CA GLU A 201 -0.62 -2.38 5.27
C GLU A 201 -0.84 -1.66 6.61
N ASP A 202 -2.06 -1.75 7.17
CA ASP A 202 -2.37 -1.22 8.49
C ASP A 202 -1.70 -2.01 9.60
N TRP A 203 -1.31 -3.27 9.34
CA TRP A 203 -0.64 -4.14 10.30
C TRP A 203 0.87 -4.10 10.12
N GLY A 204 1.58 -3.66 11.15
CA GLY A 204 3.05 -3.63 11.15
C GLY A 204 3.66 -4.98 11.47
N ARG A 205 2.96 -5.81 12.26
CA ARG A 205 3.47 -7.11 12.74
C ARG A 205 2.33 -8.11 12.82
N LEU A 206 2.51 -9.23 12.12
CA LEU A 206 1.58 -10.38 12.12
C LEU A 206 2.35 -11.64 12.51
N HIS A 207 1.74 -12.47 13.35
CA HIS A 207 2.24 -13.77 13.76
C HIS A 207 1.06 -14.71 13.90
N ASP A 208 1.02 -15.83 13.17
CA ASP A 208 -0.07 -16.81 13.21
C ASP A 208 -1.49 -16.21 13.00
N ILE A 209 -1.57 -15.04 12.35
CA ILE A 209 -2.80 -14.36 11.92
C ILE A 209 -2.74 -14.16 10.42
N LYS A 210 -3.86 -14.44 9.74
CA LYS A 210 -4.10 -14.08 8.35
C LYS A 210 -5.04 -12.88 8.26
N VAL A 211 -4.72 -11.92 7.40
CA VAL A 211 -5.54 -10.74 7.13
C VAL A 211 -6.26 -10.95 5.79
N THR A 212 -7.50 -10.49 5.68
CA THR A 212 -8.24 -10.41 4.41
C THR A 212 -9.20 -9.24 4.48
N GLY A 213 -8.76 -8.07 4.00
CA GLY A 213 -9.43 -6.81 4.29
C GLY A 213 -9.42 -6.54 5.79
N THR A 214 -10.54 -6.06 6.33
CA THR A 214 -10.71 -5.83 7.78
C THR A 214 -10.74 -7.13 8.63
N LEU A 215 -10.77 -8.31 8.01
CA LEU A 215 -10.92 -9.59 8.71
C LEU A 215 -9.55 -10.15 9.13
N LEU A 216 -9.39 -10.43 10.41
CA LEU A 216 -8.30 -11.21 10.96
C LEU A 216 -8.77 -12.63 11.28
N GLU A 217 -8.02 -13.63 10.85
CA GLU A 217 -8.26 -15.05 11.10
C GLU A 217 -7.06 -15.68 11.80
N TYR A 218 -7.31 -16.36 12.92
CA TYR A 218 -6.26 -17.14 13.59
C TYR A 218 -5.90 -18.38 12.76
N ILE A 219 -4.61 -18.52 12.43
CA ILE A 219 -4.05 -19.64 11.64
C ILE A 219 -2.99 -20.45 12.41
N GLY A 220 -2.82 -20.15 13.70
CA GLY A 220 -1.86 -20.84 14.57
C GLY A 220 -2.32 -22.22 15.05
N LYS A 221 -1.49 -22.86 15.88
CA LYS A 221 -1.72 -24.23 16.36
C LYS A 221 -2.69 -24.33 17.54
N GLY A 222 -2.77 -23.29 18.38
CA GLY A 222 -3.67 -23.19 19.52
C GLY A 222 -3.50 -24.27 20.61
N LYS A 223 -2.31 -24.85 20.74
CA LYS A 223 -2.07 -26.00 21.65
C LYS A 223 -1.61 -25.57 23.05
N SER A 224 -0.94 -24.43 23.15
CA SER A 224 -0.32 -23.93 24.37
C SER A 224 -0.43 -22.41 24.46
N ILE A 225 -0.17 -21.87 25.65
CA ILE A 225 -0.21 -20.42 25.92
C ILE A 225 0.82 -19.60 25.13
N VAL A 226 1.76 -20.25 24.44
CA VAL A 226 2.74 -19.59 23.56
C VAL A 226 2.36 -19.64 22.08
N ASP A 227 1.30 -20.38 21.71
CA ASP A 227 0.78 -20.44 20.34
C ASP A 227 -0.15 -19.26 20.03
N VAL A 228 0.09 -18.10 20.66
CA VAL A 228 -0.71 -16.90 20.43
C VAL A 228 -0.41 -16.34 19.04
N GLY A 229 -1.49 -16.07 18.31
CA GLY A 229 -1.47 -15.24 17.12
C GLY A 229 -1.58 -13.78 17.52
N LEU A 230 -0.69 -12.96 16.98
CA LEU A 230 -0.61 -11.52 17.25
C LEU A 230 -0.83 -10.75 15.95
N ALA A 231 -1.69 -9.73 16.02
CA ALA A 231 -1.76 -8.67 15.05
C ALA A 231 -1.51 -7.32 15.75
N GLN A 232 -0.47 -6.61 15.36
CA GLN A 232 -0.15 -5.28 15.88
C GLN A 232 -0.13 -4.27 14.74
N ALA A 233 -0.86 -3.16 14.93
CA ALA A 233 -0.95 -2.11 13.94
C ALA A 233 0.40 -1.44 13.69
N ARG A 234 0.57 -0.86 12.50
CA ARG A 234 1.79 -0.22 12.04
C ARG A 234 2.08 1.11 12.76
N ARG A 235 1.02 1.82 13.18
CA ARG A 235 1.12 3.16 13.80
C ARG A 235 0.59 3.12 15.23
N PRO A 236 1.16 3.92 16.15
CA PRO A 236 0.61 4.07 17.48
C PRO A 236 -0.67 4.91 17.44
N LEU A 237 -1.50 4.75 18.47
CA LEU A 237 -2.58 5.70 18.72
C LEU A 237 -1.98 7.08 19.04
N ASN A 238 -2.64 8.12 18.55
CA ASN A 238 -2.26 9.52 18.73
C ASN A 238 -3.51 10.39 18.96
N THR A 239 -3.35 11.68 19.18
CA THR A 239 -4.46 12.60 19.50
C THR A 239 -5.53 12.70 18.42
N ARG A 240 -5.24 12.31 17.16
CA ARG A 240 -6.19 12.26 16.05
C ARG A 240 -6.85 10.88 15.92
N PHE A 241 -6.07 9.81 16.08
CA PHE A 241 -6.53 8.43 15.97
C PHE A 241 -6.27 7.74 17.31
N HIS A 242 -7.21 7.88 18.24
CA HIS A 242 -7.03 7.55 19.64
C HIS A 242 -7.93 6.41 20.12
N TYR A 243 -8.70 5.79 19.23
CA TYR A 243 -9.64 4.71 19.54
C TYR A 243 -9.76 3.77 18.33
N TYR A 244 -9.91 2.48 18.59
CA TYR A 244 -10.16 1.45 17.59
C TYR A 244 -11.10 0.37 18.15
N GLU A 245 -11.73 -0.39 17.26
CA GLU A 245 -12.64 -1.45 17.65
C GLU A 245 -12.50 -2.73 16.81
N LEU A 246 -12.95 -3.83 17.39
CA LEU A 246 -13.13 -5.10 16.69
C LEU A 246 -14.51 -5.68 16.96
N GLU A 247 -15.07 -6.31 15.95
CA GLU A 247 -16.26 -7.16 16.03
C GLU A 247 -15.81 -8.62 16.06
N ILE A 248 -16.30 -9.39 17.02
CA ILE A 248 -16.07 -10.84 17.07
C ILE A 248 -16.98 -11.50 16.03
N THR A 249 -16.45 -11.81 14.85
CA THR A 249 -17.23 -12.44 13.77
C THR A 249 -17.35 -13.95 13.91
N ASP A 250 -16.37 -14.59 14.56
CA ASP A 250 -16.40 -16.00 14.93
C ASP A 250 -15.59 -16.15 16.23
N ALA A 251 -16.22 -16.65 17.28
CA ALA A 251 -15.57 -16.84 18.57
C ALA A 251 -14.60 -18.03 18.60
N GLY A 252 -14.61 -18.87 17.56
CA GLY A 252 -13.85 -20.12 17.52
C GLY A 252 -14.25 -21.07 18.65
N GLU A 253 -13.36 -22.01 18.98
CA GLU A 253 -13.65 -23.02 20.00
C GLU A 253 -13.67 -22.48 21.44
N LYS A 254 -12.87 -21.44 21.75
CA LYS A 254 -12.63 -20.99 23.13
C LYS A 254 -12.80 -19.48 23.36
N CYS A 255 -12.88 -18.66 22.30
CA CYS A 255 -12.97 -17.20 22.39
C CYS A 255 -11.79 -16.53 23.13
N TYR A 256 -10.58 -17.07 22.99
CA TYR A 256 -9.33 -16.48 23.47
C TYR A 256 -8.88 -15.29 22.62
N ILE A 257 -9.79 -14.33 22.47
CA ILE A 257 -9.64 -13.09 21.73
C ILE A 257 -9.35 -11.98 22.75
N ALA A 258 -8.30 -11.19 22.50
CA ALA A 258 -7.98 -10.03 23.33
C ALA A 258 -7.78 -8.78 22.48
N LEU A 259 -8.27 -7.66 23.00
CA LEU A 259 -8.13 -6.33 22.43
C LEU A 259 -7.30 -5.47 23.40
N GLY A 260 -6.24 -4.84 22.92
CA GLY A 260 -5.44 -3.97 23.78
C GLY A 260 -4.35 -3.17 23.09
N LEU A 261 -3.51 -2.57 23.92
CA LEU A 261 -2.43 -1.71 23.49
C LEU A 261 -1.11 -2.30 23.96
N ALA A 262 -0.09 -2.25 23.10
CA ALA A 262 1.24 -2.70 23.45
C ALA A 262 2.33 -1.78 22.86
N ARG A 263 3.51 -1.80 23.48
CA ARG A 263 4.72 -1.15 22.96
C ARG A 263 5.14 -1.75 21.60
N ARG A 264 5.95 -1.01 20.84
CA ARG A 264 6.37 -1.34 19.46
C ARG A 264 6.99 -2.74 19.32
N ASP A 265 7.83 -3.15 20.27
CA ASP A 265 8.60 -4.39 20.26
C ASP A 265 7.93 -5.54 21.05
N TYR A 266 6.59 -5.51 21.21
CA TYR A 266 5.86 -6.51 21.99
C TYR A 266 6.14 -7.97 21.55
N PRO A 267 6.28 -8.96 22.45
CA PRO A 267 6.54 -10.34 22.06
C PRO A 267 5.41 -10.93 21.21
N LYS A 268 5.77 -11.47 20.04
CA LYS A 268 4.79 -11.97 19.04
C LYS A 268 4.02 -13.23 19.47
N ASN A 269 4.53 -13.95 20.46
CA ASN A 269 4.01 -15.22 20.98
C ASN A 269 3.36 -15.06 22.37
N ARG A 270 2.92 -13.84 22.70
CA ARG A 270 2.25 -13.51 23.96
C ARG A 270 0.94 -12.79 23.65
N HIS A 271 -0.08 -13.09 24.44
CA HIS A 271 -1.36 -12.36 24.38
C HIS A 271 -1.17 -10.92 24.86
N PRO A 272 -1.81 -9.90 24.26
CA PRO A 272 -1.74 -8.53 24.76
C PRO A 272 -2.13 -8.46 26.24
N GLY A 273 -1.42 -7.62 27.01
CA GLY A 273 -1.60 -7.49 28.46
C GLY A 273 -0.75 -8.45 29.31
N TRP A 274 -0.17 -9.51 28.73
CA TRP A 274 0.62 -10.49 29.48
C TRP A 274 2.09 -10.13 29.70
N SER A 275 2.63 -9.16 28.97
CA SER A 275 4.03 -8.72 29.09
C SER A 275 4.12 -7.21 29.26
N ARG A 276 5.16 -6.74 29.97
CA ARG A 276 5.34 -5.32 30.34
C ARG A 276 5.18 -4.38 29.14
N GLY A 277 4.65 -3.18 29.40
CA GLY A 277 4.36 -2.20 28.36
C GLY A 277 3.15 -2.57 27.49
N SER A 278 2.20 -3.34 28.05
CA SER A 278 0.92 -3.63 27.39
C SER A 278 -0.25 -3.70 28.37
N ILE A 279 -1.45 -3.45 27.87
CA ILE A 279 -2.72 -3.54 28.60
C ILE A 279 -3.81 -4.06 27.65
N ALA A 280 -4.62 -5.02 28.08
CA ALA A 280 -5.65 -5.61 27.22
C ALA A 280 -6.85 -6.17 27.97
N TYR A 281 -8.01 -6.06 27.35
CA TYR A 281 -9.27 -6.63 27.78
C TYR A 281 -9.52 -7.94 27.03
N HIS A 282 -9.73 -9.03 27.77
CA HIS A 282 -9.85 -10.39 27.23
C HIS A 282 -11.33 -10.80 27.15
N ALA A 283 -11.74 -11.31 26.00
CA ALA A 283 -13.13 -11.66 25.71
C ALA A 283 -13.61 -12.90 26.47
N ASP A 284 -12.72 -13.88 26.67
CA ASP A 284 -13.01 -15.19 27.24
C ASP A 284 -13.35 -15.14 28.72
N ASP A 285 -12.75 -14.26 29.51
CA ASP A 285 -12.98 -14.19 30.96
C ASP A 285 -13.44 -12.81 31.45
N GLY A 286 -13.42 -11.80 30.56
CA GLY A 286 -13.82 -10.43 30.89
C GLY A 286 -12.82 -9.69 31.76
N LYS A 287 -11.60 -10.21 31.91
CA LYS A 287 -10.57 -9.57 32.74
C LYS A 287 -9.72 -8.59 31.97
N LEU A 288 -9.07 -7.72 32.73
CA LEU A 288 -8.10 -6.77 32.24
C LEU A 288 -6.71 -7.18 32.69
N PHE A 289 -5.82 -7.38 31.72
CA PHE A 289 -4.43 -7.75 31.92
C PHE A 289 -3.54 -6.54 31.66
N GLN A 290 -2.54 -6.32 32.52
CA GLN A 290 -1.61 -5.20 32.40
C GLN A 290 -0.20 -5.67 32.76
N GLY A 291 0.64 -5.90 31.75
CA GLY A 291 2.02 -6.30 31.94
C GLY A 291 2.25 -7.66 32.63
N SER A 292 1.21 -8.49 32.78
CA SER A 292 1.18 -9.63 33.69
C SER A 292 0.27 -10.74 33.16
N GLY A 293 0.63 -12.01 33.40
CA GLY A 293 -0.21 -13.17 33.10
C GLY A 293 -1.41 -13.33 34.04
N VAL A 294 -1.57 -12.44 35.04
CA VAL A 294 -2.70 -12.42 35.97
C VAL A 294 -3.58 -11.21 35.68
N GLY A 295 -4.83 -11.45 35.33
CA GLY A 295 -5.82 -10.42 35.01
C GLY A 295 -6.72 -10.07 36.18
N ASP A 296 -7.18 -8.82 36.22
CA ASP A 296 -8.12 -8.30 37.21
C ASP A 296 -9.57 -8.40 36.73
N ALA A 297 -10.50 -8.58 37.66
CA ALA A 297 -11.93 -8.46 37.35
C ALA A 297 -12.23 -7.05 36.82
N PHE A 298 -12.84 -6.98 35.64
CA PHE A 298 -12.99 -5.70 34.92
C PHE A 298 -14.35 -5.56 34.26
N GLY A 299 -14.67 -6.46 33.34
CA GLY A 299 -15.88 -6.39 32.53
C GLY A 299 -16.56 -7.74 32.38
N PRO A 300 -17.71 -7.77 31.70
CA PRO A 300 -18.34 -9.02 31.30
C PRO A 300 -17.51 -9.75 30.22
N ARG A 301 -17.79 -11.02 29.98
CA ARG A 301 -17.25 -11.75 28.82
C ARG A 301 -17.85 -11.21 27.51
N CYS A 302 -17.11 -11.31 26.40
CA CYS A 302 -17.58 -10.98 25.06
C CYS A 302 -17.78 -12.25 24.22
N PHE A 303 -18.70 -12.18 23.27
CA PHE A 303 -19.15 -13.30 22.43
C PHE A 303 -19.24 -12.88 20.97
N GLU A 304 -19.50 -13.85 20.09
CA GLU A 304 -19.77 -13.59 18.67
C GLU A 304 -20.87 -12.52 18.49
N GLY A 305 -20.59 -11.54 17.63
CA GLY A 305 -21.41 -10.35 17.39
C GLY A 305 -21.15 -9.18 18.34
N ASP A 306 -20.40 -9.35 19.43
CA ASP A 306 -20.00 -8.21 20.27
C ASP A 306 -18.91 -7.37 19.59
N ILE A 307 -19.01 -6.06 19.77
CA ILE A 307 -18.00 -5.08 19.38
C ILE A 307 -17.21 -4.68 20.62
N MET A 308 -15.91 -4.93 20.63
CA MET A 308 -14.98 -4.50 21.68
C MET A 308 -14.19 -3.30 21.17
N GLY A 309 -14.04 -2.26 21.99
CA GLY A 309 -13.22 -1.10 21.64
C GLY A 309 -12.18 -0.75 22.69
N CYS A 310 -11.12 -0.08 22.25
CA CYS A 310 -10.00 0.34 23.09
C CYS A 310 -9.48 1.70 22.61
N GLY A 311 -9.21 2.60 23.55
CA GLY A 311 -8.67 3.91 23.22
C GLY A 311 -7.90 4.57 24.34
N ILE A 312 -7.28 5.70 24.02
CA ILE A 312 -6.47 6.53 24.91
C ILE A 312 -7.12 7.91 25.04
N MET A 313 -7.35 8.36 26.27
CA MET A 313 -7.65 9.75 26.54
C MET A 313 -6.33 10.51 26.75
N PHE A 314 -5.90 11.22 25.71
CA PHE A 314 -4.72 12.09 25.78
C PHE A 314 -5.01 13.36 26.60
N PRO A 315 -4.09 13.77 27.50
CA PRO A 315 -4.16 15.07 28.16
C PRO A 315 -4.21 16.23 27.15
N ARG A 316 -4.81 17.36 27.54
CA ARG A 316 -4.97 18.52 26.65
C ARG A 316 -3.64 19.16 26.21
N ASP A 317 -2.61 18.96 27.01
CA ASP A 317 -1.23 19.42 26.84
C ASP A 317 -0.31 18.35 26.26
N PHE A 318 -0.88 17.27 25.69
CA PHE A 318 -0.10 16.22 25.04
C PHE A 318 0.52 16.72 23.73
N ASN A 319 1.80 17.08 23.78
CA ASN A 319 2.62 17.38 22.60
C ASN A 319 3.40 16.14 22.17
N GLN A 320 3.15 15.69 20.94
CA GLN A 320 3.82 14.54 20.32
C GLN A 320 5.25 14.87 19.84
N ASP A 321 5.54 16.16 19.62
CA ASP A 321 6.76 16.68 18.97
C ASP A 321 8.03 16.69 19.85
N GLY A 322 8.12 15.81 20.86
CA GLY A 322 9.22 15.79 21.81
C GLY A 322 10.40 14.88 21.45
N GLU A 323 10.22 13.90 20.56
CA GLU A 323 11.18 12.78 20.41
C GLU A 323 11.30 12.19 18.98
N ASP A 324 10.91 12.93 17.92
CA ASP A 324 10.92 12.39 16.53
C ASP A 324 12.03 12.96 15.61
N ASP A 325 13.07 13.61 16.15
CA ASP A 325 14.26 14.04 15.37
C ASP A 325 15.43 13.02 15.47
N VAL A 326 15.19 11.77 15.07
CA VAL A 326 16.29 10.88 14.66
C VAL A 326 15.93 10.21 13.35
N ASP A 327 16.37 10.84 12.25
CA ASP A 327 16.54 10.22 10.95
C ASP A 327 17.39 8.95 11.09
N ASP A 328 16.76 7.77 11.02
CA ASP A 328 17.45 6.48 10.86
C ASP A 328 17.41 6.09 9.38
N TRP A 329 18.19 6.82 8.59
CA TRP A 329 18.70 6.35 7.30
C TRP A 329 20.20 6.05 7.51
N ASP A 330 20.61 4.85 7.09
CA ASP A 330 21.98 4.33 7.01
C ASP A 330 22.62 3.75 8.29
N LEU A 331 22.46 2.42 8.49
CA LEU A 331 23.64 1.56 8.72
C LEU A 331 23.41 0.07 8.41
N ASP A 332 23.48 -0.28 7.13
CA ASP A 332 24.09 -1.56 6.75
C ASP A 332 25.60 -1.41 6.94
N THR A 333 26.21 -2.02 7.96
CA THR A 333 27.56 -2.62 7.87
C THR A 333 28.06 -3.31 9.15
N PHE A 334 28.57 -4.53 8.93
CA PHE A 334 29.49 -5.34 9.73
C PHE A 334 29.00 -6.08 10.98
N SER A 335 28.62 -7.35 10.74
CA SER A 335 28.86 -8.45 11.66
C SER A 335 30.35 -8.60 11.98
N LYS A 336 30.69 -8.80 13.26
CA LYS A 336 31.83 -9.62 13.66
C LYS A 336 31.48 -10.49 14.87
N PRO A 337 32.10 -11.68 14.98
CA PRO A 337 31.56 -12.81 15.73
C PRO A 337 32.10 -12.85 17.15
N SER A 338 31.29 -13.30 18.11
CA SER A 338 31.78 -13.77 19.40
C SER A 338 31.35 -15.21 19.65
N GLU A 339 32.34 -16.08 19.50
CA GLU A 339 32.64 -17.32 20.22
C GLU A 339 31.48 -18.17 20.74
N VAL A 340 31.38 -19.36 20.12
CA VAL A 340 30.64 -20.52 20.59
C VAL A 340 31.33 -21.05 21.85
N GLN A 341 30.62 -21.05 22.97
CA GLN A 341 30.92 -21.94 24.09
C GLN A 341 29.66 -22.74 24.42
N ASN A 342 29.71 -24.04 24.06
CA ASN A 342 28.74 -25.03 24.49
C ASN A 342 28.94 -25.32 25.97
N ASP A 343 27.86 -25.29 26.75
CA ASP A 343 27.73 -26.15 27.92
C ASP A 343 26.31 -26.72 28.01
N LEU A 344 26.28 -27.99 28.40
CA LEU A 344 25.19 -28.95 28.27
C LEU A 344 24.53 -29.21 29.65
N TYR A 345 23.21 -29.42 29.60
CA TYR A 345 22.32 -30.12 30.54
C TYR A 345 21.87 -29.47 31.87
N ALA A 346 20.54 -29.30 31.91
CA ALA A 346 19.60 -29.88 32.87
C ALA A 346 19.21 -29.13 34.16
N ASN A 347 17.87 -28.97 34.25
CA ASN A 347 16.98 -28.98 35.42
C ASN A 347 16.77 -27.69 36.21
N ASN A 348 15.48 -27.32 36.16
CA ASN A 348 14.58 -26.92 37.25
C ASN A 348 14.77 -25.56 37.93
N GLU A 349 13.63 -24.86 37.97
CA GLU A 349 13.21 -23.89 38.99
C GLU A 349 14.22 -22.80 39.29
N ASP A 350 14.10 -21.67 38.61
CA ASP A 350 14.39 -20.38 39.24
C ASP A 350 13.45 -19.33 38.65
N ASP A 351 12.59 -18.81 39.53
CA ASP A 351 11.93 -17.53 39.41
C ASP A 351 13.04 -16.47 39.25
N GLU A 352 13.36 -16.08 38.02
CA GLU A 352 14.16 -14.88 37.77
C GLU A 352 13.26 -13.65 37.96
N GLU A 353 13.13 -13.26 39.23
CA GLU A 353 12.90 -11.89 39.64
C GLU A 353 13.96 -11.00 38.99
N GLU A 354 13.63 -10.37 37.86
CA GLU A 354 14.36 -9.19 37.39
C GLU A 354 14.08 -8.03 38.38
N GLU A 355 14.82 -8.02 39.48
CA GLU A 355 15.01 -6.83 40.32
C GLU A 355 15.98 -5.85 39.65
N GLY A 356 15.52 -4.61 39.50
CA GLY A 356 16.40 -3.44 39.59
C GLY A 356 16.52 -2.57 38.35
N GLY A 357 15.70 -1.51 38.30
CA GLY A 357 16.13 -0.21 37.79
C GLY A 357 15.56 0.21 36.44
N GLU A 358 14.38 0.81 36.46
CA GLU A 358 14.22 2.24 36.14
C GLU A 358 12.76 2.62 36.42
N ASP A 359 12.57 3.45 37.45
CA ASP A 359 11.34 4.20 37.65
C ASP A 359 11.15 5.10 36.42
N LEU A 360 10.44 4.59 35.40
CA LEU A 360 9.96 5.42 34.31
C LEU A 360 8.87 6.31 34.90
N ASP A 361 9.28 7.49 35.36
CA ASP A 361 8.45 8.68 35.55
C ASP A 361 7.93 9.19 34.20
N GLY A 362 7.41 8.25 33.39
CA GLY A 362 6.92 8.43 32.04
C GLY A 362 5.52 8.99 32.07
N ARG A 363 5.21 9.83 31.08
CA ARG A 363 3.88 10.43 30.92
C ARG A 363 2.80 9.35 31.02
N LYS A 364 1.85 9.55 31.92
CA LYS A 364 0.71 8.63 32.08
C LYS A 364 -0.43 9.03 31.17
N VAL A 365 -1.14 8.03 30.68
CA VAL A 365 -2.36 8.20 29.88
C VAL A 365 -3.48 7.33 30.44
N MET A 366 -4.72 7.74 30.19
CA MET A 366 -5.89 6.97 30.59
C MET A 366 -6.34 6.11 29.42
N VAL A 367 -6.16 4.80 29.52
CA VAL A 367 -6.70 3.82 28.56
C VAL A 367 -8.13 3.48 28.97
N PHE A 368 -9.03 3.36 28.00
CA PHE A 368 -10.41 2.94 28.24
C PHE A 368 -10.81 1.83 27.28
N PHE A 369 -11.78 1.03 27.72
CA PHE A 369 -12.33 -0.09 26.95
C PHE A 369 -13.83 0.04 26.83
N THR A 370 -14.37 -0.36 25.69
CA THR A 370 -15.81 -0.35 25.39
C THR A 370 -16.29 -1.75 25.00
N ARG A 371 -17.58 -1.99 25.21
CA ARG A 371 -18.32 -3.12 24.64
C ARG A 371 -19.64 -2.60 24.08
N ASN A 372 -19.92 -2.86 22.81
CA ASN A 372 -21.13 -2.43 22.10
C ASN A 372 -21.39 -0.92 22.31
N GLY A 373 -20.35 -0.12 22.14
CA GLY A 373 -20.38 1.34 22.29
C GLY A 373 -20.48 1.86 23.74
N LYS A 374 -20.49 0.99 24.75
CA LYS A 374 -20.55 1.41 26.17
C LYS A 374 -19.20 1.21 26.85
N VAL A 375 -18.73 2.23 27.58
CA VAL A 375 -17.50 2.14 28.37
C VAL A 375 -17.65 1.06 29.44
N VAL A 376 -16.75 0.08 29.42
CA VAL A 376 -16.62 -0.99 30.41
C VAL A 376 -15.81 -0.49 31.61
N GLY A 377 -14.70 0.20 31.34
CA GLY A 377 -13.85 0.78 32.37
C GLY A 377 -12.65 1.54 31.80
N ARG A 378 -11.86 2.10 32.71
CA ARG A 378 -10.67 2.91 32.40
C ARG A 378 -9.52 2.53 33.32
N ARG A 379 -8.28 2.68 32.85
CA ARG A 379 -7.07 2.42 33.63
C ARG A 379 -5.97 3.41 33.28
N GLU A 380 -5.31 3.93 34.31
CA GLU A 380 -4.13 4.78 34.13
C GLU A 380 -2.91 3.89 33.89
N VAL A 381 -2.16 4.18 32.84
CA VAL A 381 -0.94 3.43 32.48
C VAL A 381 0.18 4.38 32.07
N ALA A 382 1.43 3.98 32.30
CA ALA A 382 2.58 4.68 31.76
C ALA A 382 2.65 4.48 30.24
N LEU A 383 2.83 5.57 29.50
CA LEU A 383 2.99 5.55 28.05
C LEU A 383 4.41 5.07 27.69
N PRO A 384 4.56 3.97 26.92
CA PRO A 384 5.87 3.53 26.45
C PRO A 384 6.51 4.55 25.51
N VAL A 385 7.83 4.55 25.46
CA VAL A 385 8.60 5.26 24.42
C VAL A 385 8.13 4.79 23.05
N GLY A 386 7.84 5.74 22.15
CA GLY A 386 7.28 5.46 20.82
C GLY A 386 5.78 5.13 20.79
N GLY A 387 5.09 5.22 21.93
CA GLY A 387 3.63 5.15 22.04
C GLY A 387 3.04 3.74 22.17
N PHE A 388 1.71 3.70 22.24
CA PHE A 388 0.91 2.48 22.32
C PHE A 388 0.31 2.12 20.96
N TYR A 389 0.51 0.88 20.52
CA TYR A 389 0.03 0.37 19.24
C TYR A 389 -1.20 -0.52 19.46
N PRO A 390 -2.28 -0.33 18.68
CA PRO A 390 -3.40 -1.28 18.62
C PRO A 390 -2.88 -2.69 18.41
N THR A 391 -3.29 -3.60 19.29
CA THR A 391 -2.79 -4.96 19.32
C THR A 391 -3.91 -5.93 19.64
N ILE A 392 -4.02 -6.99 18.84
CA ILE A 392 -5.03 -8.04 18.97
C ILE A 392 -4.32 -9.37 19.14
N GLY A 393 -4.81 -10.18 20.08
CA GLY A 393 -4.37 -11.55 20.27
C GLY A 393 -5.50 -12.54 19.99
N MET A 394 -5.18 -13.67 19.38
CA MET A 394 -6.06 -14.83 19.20
C MET A 394 -5.25 -16.11 19.49
N MET A 395 -5.89 -17.18 19.97
CA MET A 395 -5.17 -18.40 20.39
C MET A 395 -5.99 -19.69 20.19
N SER A 396 -7.23 -19.61 19.71
CA SER A 396 -8.05 -20.79 19.46
C SER A 396 -8.42 -20.94 17.99
N SER A 397 -8.47 -22.18 17.52
CA SER A 397 -8.93 -22.50 16.17
C SER A 397 -10.32 -21.94 15.91
N GLY A 398 -10.50 -21.36 14.71
CA GLY A 398 -11.76 -20.78 14.25
C GLY A 398 -11.97 -19.30 14.61
N GLU A 399 -11.13 -18.71 15.47
CA GLU A 399 -11.28 -17.32 15.87
C GLU A 399 -11.12 -16.35 14.69
N LYS A 400 -12.11 -15.46 14.52
CA LYS A 400 -12.12 -14.41 13.50
C LYS A 400 -12.68 -13.13 14.04
N VAL A 401 -12.00 -12.03 13.77
CA VAL A 401 -12.45 -10.69 14.15
C VAL A 401 -12.40 -9.75 12.96
N ARG A 402 -13.38 -8.86 12.86
CA ARG A 402 -13.36 -7.73 11.92
C ARG A 402 -12.88 -6.50 12.68
N VAL A 403 -11.85 -5.82 12.20
CA VAL A 403 -11.22 -4.70 12.90
C VAL A 403 -11.44 -3.41 12.14
N ASP A 404 -11.79 -2.37 12.87
CA ASP A 404 -11.79 -0.99 12.40
C ASP A 404 -10.79 -0.19 13.24
N LEU A 405 -9.70 0.24 12.60
CA LEU A 405 -8.65 1.06 13.23
C LEU A 405 -9.00 2.54 13.28
N HIS A 406 -10.04 2.97 12.57
CA HIS A 406 -10.46 4.37 12.44
C HIS A 406 -11.99 4.52 12.53
N PRO A 407 -12.65 3.96 13.57
CA PRO A 407 -14.10 4.01 13.66
C PRO A 407 -14.60 5.44 13.88
N LEU A 408 -15.74 5.77 13.25
CA LEU A 408 -16.37 7.10 13.34
C LEU A 408 -16.87 7.45 14.76
N SER A 409 -16.97 6.46 15.65
CA SER A 409 -17.38 6.63 17.05
C SER A 409 -16.24 7.02 18.00
N GLY A 410 -15.01 7.10 17.49
CA GLY A 410 -13.78 7.41 18.23
C GLY A 410 -13.63 8.88 18.61
#